data_AF-A0A8D8D3X1-F1
#
_entry.id   AF-A0A8D8D3X1-F1
#
_cell.length_a   1.000
_cell.length_b   1.000
_cell.length_c   1.000
_cell.angle_alpha   90.00
_cell.angle_beta   90.00
_cell.angle_gamma   90.00
#
_symmetry.space_group_name_H-M   'P 1'
#
loop_
_entity.id
_entity.type
_entity.pdbx_description
1 polymer ?
#
loop_
_entity_poly.entity_id
_entity_poly.type
_entity_poly.pdbx_seq_one_letter_code
_entity_poly.pdbx_strand_id
1 'polypeptide(L)'
;VHQRIHTNERPYVCDVCGKAFRTMSQIQAHGYVHDPQGHPIACEHCPYRTTTKSSLAIHLKSHQPQARPYVCRQCGKGFTISSNMHKHVRNMHEKRKPFKCDQCDKTFTTKETA
;
A
#
# COMPACT_ATOMS: atom_id res chain seq x y z
N VAL A 1 12.11 19.06 -7.67
CA VAL A 1 11.35 18.01 -6.92
C VAL A 1 11.37 16.64 -7.62
N HIS A 2 11.20 16.55 -8.94
CA HIS A 2 11.30 15.28 -9.71
C HIS A 2 12.70 14.62 -9.63
N GLN A 3 13.78 15.40 -9.62
CA GLN A 3 15.15 14.87 -9.57
C GLN A 3 15.48 14.04 -8.31
N ARG A 4 14.80 14.27 -7.17
CA ARG A 4 15.01 13.50 -5.92
C ARG A 4 14.58 12.03 -6.03
N ILE A 5 13.84 11.68 -7.09
CA ILE A 5 13.47 10.28 -7.36
C ILE A 5 14.70 9.50 -7.84
N HIS A 6 15.66 10.18 -8.50
CA HIS A 6 16.88 9.59 -9.03
C HIS A 6 18.03 9.57 -8.01
N THR A 7 18.12 10.59 -7.15
CA THR A 7 19.24 10.74 -6.20
C THR A 7 19.08 9.94 -4.90
N ASN A 8 17.92 9.29 -4.68
CA ASN A 8 17.57 8.59 -3.43
C ASN A 8 17.60 9.45 -2.16
N GLU A 9 17.81 10.76 -2.25
CA GLU A 9 17.87 11.67 -1.11
C GLU A 9 16.54 11.71 -0.34
N ARG A 10 16.62 11.62 0.99
CA ARG A 10 15.49 11.67 1.91
C ARG A 10 15.69 12.76 2.97
N PRO A 11 15.53 14.04 2.60
CA PRO A 11 15.87 15.16 3.48
C PRO A 11 14.86 15.37 4.61
N TYR A 12 13.70 14.70 4.61
CA TYR A 12 12.67 14.88 5.63
C TYR A 12 12.69 13.72 6.61
N VAL A 13 13.15 13.94 7.84
CA VAL A 13 13.29 12.90 8.87
C VAL A 13 12.22 13.08 9.94
N CYS A 14 11.55 11.99 10.30
CA CYS A 14 10.58 11.98 11.40
C CYS A 14 11.32 12.01 12.74
N ASP A 15 11.06 13.03 13.56
CA ASP A 15 11.71 13.20 14.86
C ASP A 15 11.29 12.14 15.89
N VAL A 16 10.16 11.45 15.67
CA VAL A 16 9.63 10.43 16.58
C VAL A 16 10.26 9.06 16.36
N CYS A 17 10.47 8.65 15.10
CA CYS A 17 10.96 7.30 14.78
C CYS A 17 12.17 7.26 13.84
N GLY A 18 12.74 8.41 13.47
CA GLY A 18 13.93 8.52 12.62
C GLY A 18 13.72 8.14 11.15
N LYS A 19 12.49 7.81 10.72
CA LYS A 19 12.22 7.45 9.33
C LYS A 19 12.38 8.66 8.41
N ALA A 20 13.12 8.47 7.31
CA ALA A 20 13.39 9.51 6.32
C ALA A 20 12.52 9.38 5.06
N PHE A 21 12.05 10.51 4.54
CA PHE A 21 11.12 10.67 3.43
C PHE A 21 11.66 11.63 2.36
N ARG A 22 11.18 11.51 1.13
CA ARG A 22 11.65 12.31 -0.01
C ARG A 22 10.92 13.64 -0.17
N THR A 23 9.69 13.72 0.34
CA THR A 23 8.83 14.91 0.24
C THR A 23 8.21 15.27 1.59
N MET A 24 7.90 16.56 1.76
CA MET A 24 7.20 17.07 2.96
C MET A 24 5.82 16.41 3.14
N SER A 25 5.08 16.21 2.05
CA SER A 25 3.78 15.54 2.09
C SER A 25 3.85 14.10 2.62
N GLN A 26 4.95 13.39 2.36
CA GLN A 26 5.15 12.01 2.84
C GLN A 26 5.41 11.96 4.34
N ILE A 27 6.26 12.85 4.87
CA ILE A 27 6.50 12.92 6.33
C ILE A 27 5.26 13.40 7.09
N GLN A 28 4.51 14.36 6.53
CA GLN A 28 3.23 14.80 7.11
C GLN A 28 2.22 13.67 7.16
N ALA A 29 2.05 12.93 6.06
CA ALA A 29 1.18 11.76 6.02
C ALA A 29 1.66 10.63 6.94
N HIS A 30 2.97 10.51 7.17
CA HIS A 30 3.54 9.56 8.11
C HIS A 30 3.27 9.93 9.57
N GLY A 31 3.18 11.22 9.90
CA GLY A 31 2.89 11.69 11.26
C GLY A 31 1.63 11.05 11.87
N TYR A 32 0.62 10.76 11.04
CA TYR A 32 -0.60 10.07 11.49
C TYR A 32 -0.40 8.60 11.91
N VAL A 33 0.75 7.99 11.63
CA VAL A 33 1.12 6.68 12.22
C VAL A 33 1.35 6.82 13.73
N HIS A 34 1.81 7.99 14.17
CA HIS A 34 2.02 8.31 15.58
C HIS A 34 0.75 8.89 16.24
N ASP A 35 -0.17 9.43 15.43
CA ASP A 35 -1.50 9.86 15.86
C ASP A 35 -2.58 9.36 14.87
N PRO A 36 -3.16 8.17 15.12
CA PRO A 36 -4.21 7.61 14.28
C PRO A 36 -5.50 8.43 14.22
N GLN A 37 -5.74 9.31 15.21
CA GLN A 37 -6.93 10.18 15.23
C GLN A 37 -6.75 11.42 14.33
N GLY A 38 -5.50 11.84 14.11
CA GLY A 38 -5.16 13.02 13.31
C GLY A 38 -5.50 12.91 11.81
N HIS A 39 -5.82 11.71 11.31
CA HIS A 39 -6.19 11.54 9.90
C HIS A 39 -7.38 12.43 9.52
N PRO A 40 -7.23 13.33 8.51
CA PRO A 40 -8.19 14.40 8.24
C PRO A 40 -9.50 13.92 7.60
N ILE A 41 -9.51 12.74 7.00
CA ILE A 41 -10.65 12.22 6.25
C ILE A 41 -11.18 10.98 6.97
N ALA A 42 -12.42 11.03 7.44
CA ALA A 42 -13.09 9.90 8.10
C ALA A 42 -14.08 9.20 7.16
N CYS A 43 -14.27 7.90 7.37
CA CYS A 43 -15.39 7.17 6.80
C CYS A 43 -16.66 7.45 7.62
N GLU A 44 -17.80 7.62 6.94
CA GLU A 44 -19.09 7.87 7.61
C GLU A 44 -19.73 6.60 8.18
N HIS A 45 -19.26 5.42 7.73
CA HIS A 45 -19.86 4.13 8.10
C HIS A 45 -19.06 3.34 9.13
N CYS A 46 -17.83 3.76 9.45
CA CYS A 46 -16.99 3.08 10.45
C CYS A 46 -15.89 4.00 10.98
N PRO A 47 -15.17 3.61 12.06
CA PRO A 47 -14.07 4.41 12.62
C PRO A 47 -12.83 4.60 11.72
N TYR A 48 -12.85 4.09 10.48
CA TYR A 48 -11.72 4.20 9.56
C TYR A 48 -11.45 5.66 9.18
N ARG A 49 -10.17 6.03 9.18
CA ARG A 49 -9.70 7.36 8.75
C ARG A 49 -8.51 7.23 7.80
N THR A 50 -8.32 8.24 6.96
CA THR A 50 -7.23 8.29 5.98
C THR A 50 -6.77 9.72 5.69
N THR A 51 -5.65 9.85 4.97
CA THR A 51 -5.08 11.14 4.54
C THR A 51 -5.49 11.55 3.14
N THR A 52 -6.00 10.62 2.33
CA THR A 52 -6.31 10.88 0.91
C THR A 52 -7.71 10.43 0.53
N LYS A 53 -8.36 11.22 -0.32
CA LYS A 53 -9.69 10.90 -0.87
C LYS A 53 -9.68 9.59 -1.66
N SER A 54 -8.60 9.30 -2.39
CA SER A 54 -8.45 8.07 -3.16
C SER A 54 -8.44 6.82 -2.27
N SER A 55 -7.76 6.87 -1.13
CA SER A 55 -7.78 5.78 -0.15
C SER A 55 -9.18 5.59 0.45
N LEU A 56 -9.90 6.67 0.75
CA LEU A 56 -11.29 6.58 1.21
C LEU A 56 -12.18 5.96 0.14
N ALA A 57 -12.08 6.39 -1.11
CA ALA A 57 -12.89 5.84 -2.22
C ALA A 57 -12.65 4.34 -2.43
N ILE A 58 -11.41 3.87 -2.27
CA ILE A 58 -11.08 2.44 -2.31
C ILE A 58 -11.66 1.72 -1.08
N HIS A 59 -11.50 2.31 0.10
CA HIS A 59 -12.05 1.78 1.35
C HIS A 59 -13.58 1.64 1.27
N LEU A 60 -14.30 2.62 0.73
CA LEU A 60 -15.77 2.57 0.61
C LEU A 60 -16.26 1.35 -0.19
N LYS A 61 -15.45 0.80 -1.10
CA LYS A 61 -15.77 -0.45 -1.81
C LYS A 61 -15.77 -1.68 -0.89
N SER A 62 -15.10 -1.63 0.26
CA SER A 62 -15.15 -2.73 1.24
C SER A 62 -16.51 -2.81 1.94
N HIS A 63 -17.22 -1.69 2.06
CA HIS A 63 -18.61 -1.65 2.54
C HIS A 63 -19.60 -2.22 1.50
N GLN A 64 -19.15 -2.51 0.27
CA GLN A 64 -19.95 -3.14 -0.78
C GLN A 64 -19.29 -4.44 -1.30
N PRO A 65 -19.29 -5.53 -0.50
CA PRO A 65 -18.52 -6.76 -0.78
C PRO A 65 -18.92 -7.48 -2.08
N GLN A 66 -20.13 -7.21 -2.58
CA GLN A 66 -20.70 -7.85 -3.76
C GLN A 66 -20.11 -7.29 -5.07
N ALA A 67 -19.60 -6.06 -5.05
CA ALA A 67 -18.99 -5.43 -6.22
C ALA A 67 -17.54 -5.93 -6.39
N ARG A 68 -17.39 -7.08 -7.06
CA ARG A 68 -16.08 -7.66 -7.43
C ARG A 68 -15.83 -7.55 -8.94
N PRO A 69 -15.66 -6.33 -9.48
CA PRO A 69 -15.55 -6.12 -10.93
C PRO A 69 -14.26 -6.71 -11.53
N TYR A 70 -13.24 -6.99 -10.71
CA TYR A 70 -11.97 -7.52 -11.19
C TYR A 70 -11.90 -9.02 -10.95
N VAL A 71 -12.05 -9.81 -12.01
CA VAL A 71 -12.07 -11.28 -11.94
C VAL A 71 -10.79 -11.87 -12.52
N CYS A 72 -10.17 -12.79 -11.79
CA CYS A 72 -9.06 -13.57 -12.28
C CYS A 72 -9.55 -14.54 -13.38
N ARG A 73 -9.05 -14.39 -14.61
CA ARG A 73 -9.46 -15.25 -15.73
C ARG A 73 -8.99 -16.70 -15.62
N GLN A 74 -7.97 -16.97 -14.80
CA GLN A 74 -7.39 -18.31 -14.66
C GLN A 74 -8.10 -19.18 -13.61
N CYS A 75 -8.68 -18.59 -12.57
CA CYS A 75 -9.37 -19.34 -11.51
C CYS A 75 -10.76 -18.78 -11.14
N GLY A 76 -11.26 -17.75 -11.83
CA GLY A 76 -12.57 -17.15 -11.59
C GLY A 76 -12.69 -16.32 -10.31
N LYS A 77 -11.63 -16.18 -9.51
CA LYS A 77 -11.68 -15.45 -8.24
C LYS A 77 -11.91 -13.95 -8.47
N GLY A 78 -12.95 -13.38 -7.85
CA GLY A 78 -13.30 -11.96 -7.93
C GLY A 78 -12.65 -11.08 -6.85
N PHE A 79 -12.34 -9.83 -7.18
CA PHE A 79 -11.70 -8.83 -6.33
C PHE A 79 -12.38 -7.47 -6.47
N THR A 80 -12.40 -6.71 -5.37
CA THR A 80 -12.93 -5.33 -5.31
C THR A 80 -11.95 -4.30 -5.88
N ILE A 81 -10.66 -4.64 -5.95
CA ILE A 81 -9.56 -3.75 -6.38
C ILE A 81 -8.65 -4.46 -7.40
N SER A 82 -8.38 -3.79 -8.52
CA SER A 82 -7.55 -4.33 -9.62
C SER A 82 -6.13 -4.71 -9.18
N SER A 83 -5.48 -3.89 -8.36
CA SER A 83 -4.12 -4.17 -7.88
C SER A 83 -4.04 -5.47 -7.07
N ASN A 84 -5.07 -5.80 -6.29
CA ASN A 84 -5.15 -7.06 -5.55
C ASN A 84 -5.34 -8.26 -6.48
N MET A 85 -6.15 -8.12 -7.53
CA MET A 85 -6.29 -9.16 -8.57
C MET A 85 -4.94 -9.43 -9.26
N HIS A 86 -4.22 -8.37 -9.68
CA HIS A 86 -2.91 -8.54 -10.32
C HIS A 86 -1.86 -9.15 -9.37
N LYS A 87 -1.84 -8.75 -8.09
CA LYS A 87 -0.98 -9.40 -7.08
C LYS A 87 -1.32 -10.89 -6.93
N HIS A 88 -2.60 -11.23 -6.91
CA HIS A 88 -3.03 -12.63 -6.86
C HIS A 88 -2.53 -13.41 -8.07
N VAL A 89 -2.70 -12.90 -9.30
CA VAL A 89 -2.21 -13.59 -10.51
C VAL A 89 -0.70 -13.78 -10.46
N ARG A 90 0.04 -12.71 -10.13
CA ARG A 90 1.50 -12.76 -10.02
C ARG A 90 1.98 -13.81 -9.02
N ASN A 91 1.36 -13.87 -7.85
CA ASN A 91 1.83 -14.69 -6.74
C ASN A 91 1.37 -16.15 -6.87
N MET A 92 0.15 -16.38 -7.34
CA MET A 92 -0.48 -17.70 -7.32
C MET A 92 -0.37 -18.45 -8.65
N HIS A 93 -0.34 -17.72 -9.77
CA HIS A 93 -0.36 -18.32 -11.09
C HIS A 93 0.97 -18.19 -11.82
N GLU A 94 1.62 -17.02 -11.75
CA GLU A 94 2.92 -16.80 -12.38
C GLU A 94 4.09 -17.24 -11.50
N LYS A 95 3.83 -17.57 -10.21
CA LYS A 95 4.85 -17.91 -9.18
C LYS A 95 6.01 -16.91 -9.14
N ARG A 96 5.78 -15.66 -9.57
CA ARG A 96 6.80 -14.62 -9.58
C ARG A 96 7.11 -14.25 -8.14
N LYS A 97 8.34 -14.57 -7.72
CA LYS A 97 8.90 -14.26 -6.40
C LYS A 97 9.99 -13.21 -6.56
N PRO A 98 9.61 -11.93 -6.75
CA PRO A 98 10.55 -10.88 -7.12
C PRO A 98 11.50 -10.47 -5.99
N PHE A 99 11.23 -10.88 -4.75
CA PHE A 99 12.07 -10.55 -3.59
C PHE A 99 12.98 -11.73 -3.28
N LYS A 100 14.29 -11.55 -3.49
CA LYS A 100 15.32 -12.51 -3.09
C LYS A 100 15.85 -12.10 -1.71
N CYS A 101 16.05 -13.05 -0.82
CA CYS A 101 16.75 -12.81 0.43
C CYS A 101 18.24 -12.58 0.14
N ASP A 102 18.83 -11.55 0.75
CA ASP A 102 20.26 -11.25 0.55
C ASP A 102 21.17 -12.21 1.35
N GLN A 103 20.60 -12.94 2.31
CA GLN A 103 21.32 -13.88 3.18
C GLN A 103 21.11 -15.36 2.81
N CYS A 104 20.18 -15.67 1.90
CA CYS A 104 19.97 -17.02 1.38
C CYS A 104 19.28 -17.02 0.01
N ASP A 105 19.33 -18.11 -0.75
CA ASP A 105 18.71 -18.19 -2.08
C ASP A 105 17.17 -18.30 -2.09
N LYS A 106 16.50 -18.04 -0.97
CA LYS A 106 15.04 -18.07 -0.90
C LYS A 106 14.43 -16.83 -1.57
N THR A 107 13.37 -17.07 -2.32
CA THR A 107 12.60 -16.03 -2.99
C THR A 107 11.15 -15.99 -2.48
N PHE A 108 10.64 -14.79 -2.33
CA PHE A 108 9.36 -14.48 -1.68
C PHE A 108 8.47 -13.63 -2.59
N THR A 109 7.15 -13.75 -2.38
CA THR A 109 6.11 -13.00 -3.11
C THR A 109 5.83 -11.63 -2.49
N THR A 110 6.26 -11.40 -1.25
CA THR A 110 6.10 -10.17 -0.46
C THR A 110 7.40 -9.80 0.22
N LYS A 111 7.69 -8.51 0.35
CA LYS A 111 8.92 -8.00 0.98
C LYS A 111 8.99 -8.27 2.49
N GLU A 112 7.85 -8.41 3.16
CA GLU A 112 7.76 -8.63 4.62
C GLU A 112 8.29 -10.00 5.05
N THR A 113 8.40 -10.95 4.12
CA THR A 113 8.85 -12.32 4.39
C THR A 113 10.23 -12.63 3.79
N ALA A 114 10.88 -11.63 3.19
CA ALA A 114 12.18 -11.77 2.50
C ALA A 114 13.38 -11.48 3.41
#